data_AF-A0A938NN84-F1
#
_entry.id   AF-A0A938NN84-F1
#
_cell.length_a   1.000
_cell.length_b   1.000
_cell.length_c   1.000
_cell.angle_alpha   90.00
_cell.angle_beta   90.00
_cell.angle_gamma   90.00
#
_symmetry.space_group_name_H-M   'P 1'
#
loop_
_entity.id
_entity.type
_entity.pdbx_description
1 polymer ?
#
loop_
_entity_poly.entity_id
_entity_poly.type
_entity_poly.pdbx_seq_one_letter_code
_entity_poly.pdbx_strand_id
1 'polypeptide(L)'
;MRPNVRAAAVAGMFYPEDPAVLRKMVDGFFDQIRSCAPEHPPKALIVPHAGYMYSGVVAAAAYALLKPEAIKRVVMVGPSHRLFFRGLAAPESLTW
;
A
#
# COMPACT_ATOMS: atom_id res chain seq x y z
N MET A 1 -17.69 -21.24 -8.75
CA MET A 1 -17.98 -19.83 -8.43
C MET A 1 -16.73 -19.01 -8.72
N ARG A 2 -16.85 -17.86 -9.39
CA ARG A 2 -15.71 -16.93 -9.50
C ARG A 2 -15.45 -16.31 -8.12
N PRO A 3 -14.20 -16.18 -7.66
CA PRO A 3 -13.92 -15.51 -6.39
C PRO A 3 -14.47 -14.08 -6.42
N ASN A 4 -15.02 -13.62 -5.30
CA ASN A 4 -15.48 -12.25 -5.14
C ASN A 4 -14.24 -11.33 -5.04
N VAL A 5 -13.94 -10.59 -6.11
CA VAL A 5 -12.78 -9.68 -6.22
C VAL A 5 -13.25 -8.25 -5.97
N ARG A 6 -12.57 -7.55 -5.05
CA ARG A 6 -12.77 -6.11 -4.86
C ARG A 6 -11.99 -5.35 -5.95
N ALA A 7 -12.69 -4.51 -6.72
CA ALA A 7 -12.05 -3.66 -7.70
C ALA A 7 -11.18 -2.54 -7.08
N ALA A 8 -10.16 -2.11 -7.82
CA ALA A 8 -9.30 -0.97 -7.49
C ALA A 8 -10.05 0.36 -7.62
N ALA A 9 -10.91 0.67 -6.65
CA ALA A 9 -11.90 1.75 -6.71
C ALA A 9 -11.37 3.19 -6.81
N VAL A 10 -10.05 3.40 -6.71
CA VAL A 10 -9.40 4.73 -6.79
C VAL A 10 -8.32 4.80 -7.87
N ALA A 11 -8.17 3.74 -8.67
CA ALA A 11 -7.33 3.75 -9.86
C ALA A 11 -7.83 4.84 -10.84
N GLY A 12 -6.89 5.57 -11.45
CA GLY A 12 -7.18 6.75 -12.28
C GLY A 12 -7.43 8.03 -11.48
N MET A 13 -7.60 7.96 -10.16
CA MET A 13 -7.78 9.15 -9.30
C MET A 13 -6.60 9.37 -8.35
N PHE A 14 -6.22 8.35 -7.59
CA PHE A 14 -5.14 8.45 -6.58
C PHE A 14 -3.79 8.03 -7.16
N TYR A 15 -3.83 7.17 -8.16
CA TYR A 15 -2.68 6.64 -8.87
C TYR A 15 -3.11 6.25 -10.28
N PRO A 16 -2.18 6.14 -11.25
CA PRO A 16 -2.49 5.76 -12.62
C PRO A 16 -3.27 4.44 -12.72
N GLU A 17 -4.30 4.39 -13.57
CA GLU A 17 -5.04 3.14 -13.82
C GLU A 17 -4.25 2.12 -14.63
N ASP A 18 -3.35 2.59 -15.49
CA ASP A 18 -2.46 1.74 -16.29
C ASP A 18 -1.41 1.08 -15.38
N PRO A 19 -1.36 -0.26 -15.31
CA PRO A 19 -0.41 -0.96 -14.43
C PRO A 19 1.06 -0.74 -14.77
N ALA A 20 1.40 -0.52 -16.06
CA ALA A 20 2.77 -0.26 -16.48
C ALA A 20 3.21 1.14 -16.06
N VAL A 21 2.32 2.13 -16.21
CA VAL A 21 2.56 3.51 -15.73
C VAL A 21 2.69 3.53 -14.20
N LEU A 22 1.79 2.82 -13.50
CA LEU A 22 1.82 2.70 -12.05
C LEU A 22 3.12 2.06 -11.56
N ARG A 23 3.55 0.97 -12.18
CA ARG A 23 4.81 0.29 -11.83
C ARG A 23 6.01 1.22 -11.98
N LYS A 24 6.14 1.88 -13.13
CA LYS A 24 7.22 2.85 -13.38
C LYS A 24 7.22 3.99 -12.35
N MET A 25 6.04 4.48 -11.98
CA MET A 25 5.90 5.52 -10.96
C MET A 25 6.38 5.02 -9.59
N VAL A 26 5.99 3.81 -9.17
CA VAL A 26 6.40 3.21 -7.89
C VAL A 26 7.89 2.93 -7.87
N ASP A 27 8.44 2.33 -8.93
CA ASP A 27 9.88 2.06 -9.06
C ASP A 27 10.69 3.37 -8.94
N GLY A 28 10.24 4.43 -9.63
CA GLY A 28 10.86 5.75 -9.53
C GLY A 28 10.77 6.39 -8.14
N PHE A 29 9.83 5.99 -7.29
CA PHE A 29 9.85 6.40 -5.87
C PHE A 29 10.92 5.64 -5.09
N PHE A 30 11.10 4.34 -5.33
CA PHE A 30 12.13 3.54 -4.68
C PHE A 30 13.55 3.94 -5.12
N ASP A 31 13.74 4.34 -6.37
CA ASP A 31 15.03 4.85 -6.88
C ASP A 31 15.53 6.10 -6.13
N GLN A 32 14.63 6.86 -5.51
CA GLN A 32 14.96 8.04 -4.71
C GLN A 32 15.40 7.69 -3.29
N ILE A 33 15.14 6.47 -2.83
CA ILE A 33 15.39 6.07 -1.45
C ILE A 33 16.83 5.59 -1.29
N ARG A 34 17.63 6.39 -0.58
CA ARG A 34 18.97 5.99 -0.11
C ARG A 34 18.86 5.33 1.26
N SER A 35 18.19 4.18 1.35
CA SER A 35 18.07 3.45 2.63
C SER A 35 18.99 2.24 2.67
N CYS A 36 19.71 2.07 3.77
CA CYS A 36 20.30 0.79 4.13
C CYS A 36 19.24 -0.06 4.84
N ALA A 37 19.12 -1.33 4.46
CA ALA A 37 18.23 -2.25 5.16
C ALA A 37 18.62 -2.30 6.65
N PRO A 38 17.69 -2.01 7.58
CA PRO A 38 18.00 -2.05 8.99
C PRO A 38 18.40 -3.48 9.41
N GLU A 39 19.30 -3.57 10.40
CA GLU A 39 19.66 -4.84 11.04
C GLU A 39 18.41 -5.55 11.57
N HIS A 40 17.49 -4.77 12.14
CA HIS A 40 16.18 -5.20 12.63
C HIS A 40 15.04 -4.49 11.87
N PRO A 41 14.46 -5.14 10.85
CA PRO A 41 13.30 -4.60 10.13
C PRO A 41 12.08 -4.43 11.04
N PRO A 42 11.29 -3.36 10.85
CA PRO A 42 10.09 -3.14 11.63
C PRO A 42 9.04 -4.22 11.35
N LYS A 43 8.24 -4.54 12.39
CA LYS A 43 7.07 -5.44 12.25
C LYS A 43 5.81 -4.74 11.76
N ALA A 44 5.75 -3.43 11.89
CA ALA A 44 4.63 -2.60 11.45
C ALA A 44 5.15 -1.29 10.86
N LEU A 45 4.43 -0.77 9.87
CA LEU A 45 4.68 0.53 9.27
C LEU A 45 3.44 1.41 9.42
N ILE A 46 3.65 2.71 9.56
CA ILE A 46 2.62 3.72 9.38
C ILE A 46 2.97 4.45 8.08
N VAL A 47 2.06 4.43 7.11
CA VAL A 47 2.28 5.00 5.78
C VAL A 47 1.13 5.93 5.40
N PRO A 48 1.40 7.02 4.66
CA PRO A 48 0.36 7.90 4.16
C PRO A 48 -0.48 7.22 3.06
N HIS A 49 -1.76 7.60 2.94
CA HIS A 49 -2.70 7.06 1.94
C HIS A 49 -3.28 8.12 1.00
N ALA A 50 -2.61 9.27 0.85
CA ALA A 50 -2.99 10.28 -0.14
C ALA A 50 -2.68 9.82 -1.57
N GLY A 51 -3.05 10.63 -2.57
CA GLY A 51 -2.66 10.38 -3.96
C GLY A 51 -1.14 10.28 -4.11
N TYR A 52 -0.68 9.37 -4.98
CA TYR A 52 0.74 8.96 -5.07
C TYR A 52 1.67 10.12 -5.45
N MET A 53 1.18 11.11 -6.21
CA MET A 53 1.94 12.32 -6.52
C MET A 53 2.33 13.13 -5.27
N TYR A 54 1.59 13.02 -4.16
CA TYR A 54 1.83 13.74 -2.92
C TYR A 54 2.57 12.90 -1.88
N SER A 55 2.27 11.60 -1.82
CA SER A 55 2.73 10.75 -0.72
C SER A 55 3.55 9.53 -1.13
N GLY A 56 3.76 9.31 -2.43
CA GLY A 56 4.41 8.10 -2.96
C GLY A 56 5.83 7.89 -2.46
N VAL A 57 6.68 8.92 -2.52
CA VAL A 57 8.07 8.86 -2.05
C VAL A 57 8.15 8.61 -0.54
N VAL A 58 7.26 9.22 0.25
CA VAL A 58 7.21 9.01 1.71
C VAL A 58 6.79 7.58 2.05
N ALA A 59 5.80 7.03 1.33
CA ALA A 59 5.40 5.64 1.49
C ALA A 59 6.55 4.69 1.09
N ALA A 60 7.23 4.96 -0.03
CA ALA A 60 8.37 4.16 -0.49
C ALA A 60 9.50 4.12 0.54
N ALA A 61 9.82 5.26 1.17
CA ALA A 61 10.82 5.33 2.25
C ALA A 61 10.50 4.38 3.43
N ALA A 62 9.23 4.28 3.81
CA ALA A 62 8.80 3.36 4.86
C ALA A 62 8.86 1.89 4.40
N TYR A 63 8.39 1.59 3.19
CA TYR A 63 8.41 0.23 2.63
C TYR A 63 9.82 -0.30 2.39
N ALA A 64 10.79 0.57 2.07
CA ALA A 64 12.20 0.21 1.88
C ALA A 64 12.88 -0.34 3.15
N LEU A 65 12.27 -0.15 4.33
CA LEU A 65 12.75 -0.71 5.60
C LEU A 65 12.40 -2.20 5.77
N LEU A 66 11.50 -2.75 4.95
CA LEU A 66 11.05 -4.13 5.06
C LEU A 66 12.06 -5.11 4.47
N LYS A 67 11.98 -6.37 4.93
CA LYS A 67 12.59 -7.55 4.29
C LYS A 67 11.46 -8.43 3.74
N PRO A 68 10.99 -8.20 2.50
CA PRO A 68 9.79 -8.85 1.96
C PRO A 68 9.84 -10.38 2.00
N GLU A 69 11.02 -10.96 1.81
CA GLU A 69 11.28 -12.41 1.85
C GLU A 69 10.97 -13.05 3.22
N ALA A 70 10.99 -12.26 4.29
CA ALA A 70 10.66 -12.72 5.64
C ALA A 70 9.16 -12.55 5.98
N ILE A 71 8.36 -11.91 5.11
CA ILE A 71 6.97 -11.55 5.38
C ILE A 71 6.03 -12.52 4.66
N LYS A 72 5.30 -13.34 5.43
CA LYS A 72 4.32 -14.30 4.91
C LYS A 72 2.89 -13.77 4.90
N ARG A 73 2.61 -12.71 5.65
CA ARG A 73 1.26 -12.14 5.81
C ARG A 73 1.36 -10.65 6.07
N VAL A 74 0.53 -9.90 5.35
CA VAL A 74 0.32 -8.47 5.56
C VAL A 74 -1.09 -8.27 6.09
N VAL A 75 -1.22 -7.47 7.16
CA VAL A 75 -2.50 -6.99 7.66
C VAL A 75 -2.52 -5.48 7.41
N MET A 76 -3.47 -5.02 6.60
CA MET A 76 -3.63 -3.60 6.28
C MET A 76 -4.82 -3.04 7.07
N VAL A 77 -4.58 -1.99 7.84
CA VAL A 77 -5.58 -1.29 8.64
C VAL A 77 -5.62 0.16 8.21
N GLY A 78 -6.82 0.68 7.96
CA GLY A 78 -7.02 2.08 7.58
C GLY A 78 -8.32 2.63 8.15
N PRO A 79 -8.43 3.95 8.30
CA PRO A 79 -9.64 4.59 8.77
C PRO A 79 -10.75 4.55 7.72
N SER A 80 -12.01 4.55 8.17
CA SER A 80 -13.15 4.80 7.31
C SER A 80 -13.38 6.30 7.14
N HIS A 81 -13.31 6.79 5.90
CA HIS A 81 -13.57 8.20 5.58
C HIS A 81 -15.00 8.47 5.12
N ARG A 82 -15.83 7.43 4.97
CA ARG A 82 -17.19 7.55 4.43
C ARG A 82 -18.28 7.22 5.43
N LEU A 83 -18.06 6.22 6.29
CA LEU A 83 -19.06 5.72 7.22
C LEU A 83 -18.48 5.64 8.63
N PHE A 84 -19.25 6.13 9.60
CA PHE A 84 -18.94 5.95 11.00
C PHE A 84 -19.37 4.55 11.46
N PHE A 85 -18.51 3.90 12.25
CA PHE A 85 -18.85 2.69 12.99
C PHE A 85 -17.95 2.58 14.22
N ARG A 86 -18.37 1.78 15.20
CA ARG A 86 -17.54 1.38 16.34
C ARG A 86 -16.98 -0.02 16.11
N GLY A 87 -15.69 -0.22 16.37
CA GLY A 87 -15.01 -1.52 16.20
C GLY A 87 -14.19 -1.61 14.91
N LEU A 88 -14.07 -2.83 14.37
CA LEU A 88 -13.32 -3.14 13.14
C LEU A 88 -14.27 -3.75 12.10
N ALA A 89 -14.02 -3.45 10.83
CA ALA A 89 -14.69 -4.07 9.70
C ALA A 89 -13.66 -4.84 8.85
N ALA A 90 -14.07 -5.99 8.31
CA ALA A 90 -13.27 -6.81 7.42
C ALA A 90 -13.97 -6.97 6.06
N PRO A 91 -13.24 -7.09 4.95
CA PRO A 91 -13.84 -7.32 3.65
C PRO A 91 -14.52 -8.69 3.57
N GLU A 92 -15.64 -8.76 2.86
CA GLU A 92 -16.22 -10.05 2.42
C GLU A 92 -15.50 -10.62 1.19
N SER A 93 -14.77 -9.78 0.45
CA SER A 93 -13.99 -10.21 -0.71
C SER A 93 -12.75 -10.99 -0.26
N LEU A 94 -12.44 -12.06 -0.99
CA LEU A 94 -11.25 -12.89 -0.75
C LEU A 94 -10.06 -12.44 -1.60
N THR A 95 -10.27 -11.51 -2.53
CA THR A 95 -9.26 -11.01 -3.46
C THR A 95 -9.45 -9.51 -3.68
N TRP A 96 -8.35 -8.82 -3.94
CA TRP A 96 -8.20 -7.38 -4.09
C TRP A 96 -7.27 -7.10 -5.27
#